data_AF-A0A968SN71-F1
#
_entry.id   AF-A0A968SN71-F1
#
_cell.length_a   1.000
_cell.length_b   1.000
_cell.length_c   1.000
_cell.angle_alpha   90.00
_cell.angle_beta   90.00
_cell.angle_gamma   90.00
#
_symmetry.space_group_name_H-M   'P 1'
#
loop_
_entity.id
_entity.type
_entity.pdbx_description
1 polymer ?
#
loop_
_entity_poly.entity_id
_entity_poly.type
_entity_poly.pdbx_seq_one_letter_code
_entity_poly.pdbx_strand_id
1 'polypeptide(L)'
;MQKIFIDSVKITIVFKLWFLLLVFLTFTILQSQDYFGIGLFEQSVSWWDANIYNDIALNGYYKQFVKFPDSLIKYGFFPLLPIFLKLIFELFGLKIIWASIIVNTLNLFLLVINLKLYLKSYYNNEKIEKYILATFLIFPYSIFLYMNYTENLFLGLTFLSINLLKKDKIFSSNLVGFLLSLTRPNAIIIGIFNFIEYLKYKKKTILKSVSYLTYLLGPITLFSYFKIKFGNFWLFFDSQKYYFNKEFNPFFIFELLKQSLFGTNGLPLKLLKIFQTLI
;
A
#
# COMPACT_ATOMS: atom_id res chain seq x y z
N MET A 1 -2.45 3.76 -26.97
CA MET A 1 -2.90 4.18 -25.62
C MET A 1 -4.36 3.82 -25.36
N GLN A 2 -5.29 4.10 -26.28
CA GLN A 2 -6.72 3.82 -26.13
C GLN A 2 -7.07 2.35 -25.81
N LYS A 3 -6.49 1.37 -26.53
CA LYS A 3 -6.67 -0.07 -26.24
C LYS A 3 -6.28 -0.43 -24.80
N ILE A 4 -5.13 0.05 -24.33
CA ILE A 4 -4.64 -0.23 -22.97
C ILE A 4 -5.62 0.31 -21.92
N PHE A 5 -6.10 1.54 -22.10
CA PHE A 5 -7.06 2.16 -21.20
C PHE A 5 -8.35 1.34 -21.10
N ILE A 6 -8.99 1.03 -22.25
CA ILE A 6 -10.24 0.27 -22.30
C ILE A 6 -10.06 -1.12 -21.67
N ASP A 7 -8.97 -1.81 -21.99
CA ASP A 7 -8.69 -3.11 -21.41
C ASP A 7 -8.50 -3.01 -19.89
N SER A 8 -7.79 -1.98 -19.40
CA SER A 8 -7.60 -1.77 -17.96
C SER A 8 -8.92 -1.52 -17.25
N VAL A 9 -9.82 -0.72 -17.84
CA VAL A 9 -11.18 -0.51 -17.30
C VAL A 9 -11.93 -1.84 -17.21
N LYS A 10 -11.95 -2.62 -18.30
CA LYS A 10 -12.64 -3.93 -18.33
C LYS A 10 -12.08 -4.87 -17.27
N ILE A 11 -10.76 -4.98 -17.17
CA ILE A 11 -10.08 -5.84 -16.17
C ILE A 11 -10.47 -5.39 -14.76
N THR A 12 -10.36 -4.10 -14.44
CA THR A 12 -10.73 -3.58 -13.12
C THR A 12 -12.18 -3.91 -12.77
N ILE A 13 -13.13 -3.69 -13.68
CA ILE A 13 -14.55 -3.98 -13.44
C ILE A 13 -14.77 -5.49 -13.23
N VAL A 14 -14.22 -6.33 -14.10
CA VAL A 14 -14.38 -7.80 -14.02
C VAL A 14 -13.85 -8.32 -12.68
N PHE A 15 -12.65 -7.91 -12.29
CA PHE A 15 -12.05 -8.37 -11.03
C PHE A 15 -12.73 -7.80 -9.79
N LYS A 16 -13.24 -6.56 -9.86
CA LYS A 16 -14.04 -5.99 -8.79
C LYS A 16 -15.34 -6.77 -8.63
N LEU A 17 -16.06 -7.06 -9.71
CA LEU A 17 -17.29 -7.86 -9.66
C LEU A 17 -17.03 -9.29 -9.19
N TRP A 18 -15.92 -9.92 -9.62
CA TRP A 18 -15.50 -11.23 -9.13
C TRP A 18 -15.26 -11.23 -7.61
N PHE A 19 -14.54 -10.23 -7.09
CA PHE A 19 -14.34 -10.10 -5.65
C PHE A 19 -15.66 -9.89 -4.89
N LEU A 20 -16.54 -9.02 -5.40
CA LEU A 20 -17.87 -8.80 -4.82
C LEU A 20 -18.70 -10.09 -4.79
N LEU A 21 -18.63 -10.89 -5.85
CA LEU A 21 -19.26 -12.21 -5.92
C LEU A 21 -18.67 -13.18 -4.89
N LEU A 22 -17.35 -13.22 -4.73
CA LEU A 22 -16.70 -14.08 -3.72
C LEU A 22 -17.10 -13.72 -2.29
N VAL A 23 -17.13 -12.43 -1.99
CA VAL A 23 -17.63 -11.91 -0.70
C VAL A 23 -19.06 -12.39 -0.49
N PHE A 24 -19.94 -12.14 -1.47
CA PHE A 24 -21.34 -12.56 -1.41
C PHE A 24 -21.48 -14.08 -1.16
N LEU A 25 -20.77 -14.91 -1.93
CA LEU A 25 -20.82 -16.37 -1.80
C LEU A 25 -20.32 -16.87 -0.45
N THR A 26 -19.23 -16.29 0.06
CA THR A 26 -18.65 -16.67 1.35
C THR A 26 -19.66 -16.44 2.48
N PHE A 27 -20.40 -15.33 2.45
CA PHE A 27 -21.43 -15.06 3.43
C PHE A 27 -22.67 -15.94 3.27
N THR A 28 -23.10 -16.25 2.04
CA THR A 28 -24.21 -17.20 1.85
C THR A 28 -23.88 -18.59 2.40
N ILE A 29 -22.61 -19.01 2.28
CA ILE A 29 -22.16 -20.33 2.75
C ILE A 29 -21.99 -20.34 4.28
N LEU A 30 -21.47 -19.27 4.87
CA LEU A 30 -21.23 -19.17 6.32
C LEU A 30 -22.51 -18.97 7.15
N GLN A 31 -23.70 -18.92 6.51
CA GLN A 31 -25.02 -18.83 7.16
C GLN A 31 -25.06 -17.85 8.34
N SER A 32 -24.45 -16.66 8.20
CA SER A 32 -24.55 -15.63 9.24
C SER A 32 -25.98 -15.08 9.25
N GLN A 33 -26.86 -15.70 10.05
CA GLN A 33 -28.28 -15.33 10.14
C GLN A 33 -28.49 -13.89 10.63
N ASP A 34 -27.50 -13.31 11.31
CA ASP A 34 -27.63 -11.98 11.93
C ASP A 34 -27.44 -10.80 10.96
N TYR A 35 -26.94 -11.05 9.75
CA TYR A 35 -26.73 -10.00 8.77
C TYR A 35 -27.04 -10.60 7.41
N PHE A 36 -28.15 -10.19 6.78
CA PHE A 36 -28.48 -10.54 5.39
C PHE A 36 -28.76 -9.23 4.64
N GLY A 37 -28.07 -8.95 3.53
CA GLY A 37 -28.27 -7.74 2.70
C GLY A 37 -27.09 -6.74 2.68
N ILE A 38 -27.39 -5.46 2.39
CA ILE A 38 -26.38 -4.39 2.15
C ILE A 38 -25.42 -4.19 3.34
N GLY A 39 -25.90 -4.35 4.58
CA GLY A 39 -25.08 -4.19 5.79
C GLY A 39 -23.90 -5.17 5.91
N LEU A 40 -24.06 -6.41 5.45
CA LEU A 40 -22.96 -7.40 5.36
C LEU A 40 -21.85 -6.93 4.43
N PHE A 41 -22.26 -6.45 3.26
CA PHE A 41 -21.33 -6.01 2.24
C PHE A 41 -20.53 -4.80 2.74
N GLU A 42 -21.21 -3.82 3.34
CA GLU A 42 -20.58 -2.66 3.97
C GLU A 42 -19.57 -3.06 5.05
N GLN A 43 -19.88 -4.11 5.83
CA GLN A 43 -18.99 -4.64 6.86
C GLN A 43 -17.76 -5.34 6.27
N SER A 44 -17.95 -6.20 5.26
CA SER A 44 -16.89 -7.01 4.66
C SER A 44 -15.74 -6.20 4.06
N VAL A 45 -16.05 -5.09 3.38
CA VAL A 45 -15.04 -4.20 2.78
C VAL A 45 -14.45 -3.22 3.79
N SER A 46 -15.03 -3.13 4.99
CA SER A 46 -14.59 -2.27 6.10
C SER A 46 -13.91 -3.02 7.24
N TRP A 47 -13.69 -4.33 7.12
CA TRP A 47 -13.02 -5.11 8.16
C TRP A 47 -11.59 -4.65 8.46
N TRP A 48 -11.18 -4.88 9.71
CA TRP A 48 -9.83 -4.64 10.22
C TRP A 48 -9.38 -3.17 10.02
N ASP A 49 -8.29 -2.94 9.29
CA ASP A 49 -7.67 -1.61 9.13
C ASP A 49 -8.55 -0.63 8.33
N ALA A 50 -9.50 -1.14 7.55
CA ALA A 50 -10.36 -0.32 6.71
C ALA A 50 -11.26 0.59 7.55
N ASN A 51 -11.74 0.11 8.71
CA ASN A 51 -12.48 0.93 9.67
C ASN A 51 -11.64 2.10 10.18
N ILE A 52 -10.34 1.91 10.37
CA ILE A 52 -9.43 2.95 10.85
C ILE A 52 -9.26 4.02 9.77
N TYR A 53 -9.08 3.63 8.50
CA TYR A 53 -9.02 4.58 7.40
C TYR A 53 -10.33 5.38 7.22
N ASN A 54 -11.48 4.71 7.31
CA ASN A 54 -12.79 5.36 7.23
C ASN A 54 -12.99 6.35 8.38
N ASP A 55 -12.61 5.97 9.60
CA ASP A 55 -12.71 6.85 10.76
C ASP A 55 -11.77 8.06 10.64
N ILE A 56 -10.52 7.89 10.21
CA ILE A 56 -9.61 9.02 9.97
C ILE A 56 -10.18 9.95 8.89
N ALA A 57 -10.86 9.42 7.87
CA ALA A 57 -11.49 10.23 6.84
C ALA A 57 -12.65 11.09 7.40
N LEU A 58 -13.46 10.53 8.30
CA LEU A 58 -14.61 11.21 8.90
C LEU A 58 -14.20 12.18 10.03
N ASN A 59 -13.37 11.69 10.96
CA ASN A 59 -13.09 12.33 12.24
C ASN A 59 -11.68 12.94 12.31
N GLY A 60 -10.82 12.62 11.34
CA GLY A 60 -9.42 13.01 11.35
C GLY A 60 -8.62 12.32 12.46
N TYR A 61 -7.35 12.71 12.59
CA TYR A 61 -6.56 12.40 13.77
C TYR A 61 -7.03 13.28 14.94
N TYR A 62 -7.31 12.70 16.10
CA TYR A 62 -7.77 13.43 17.28
C TYR A 62 -7.17 12.92 18.60
N LYS A 63 -6.96 13.87 19.52
CA LYS A 63 -6.22 13.74 20.78
C LYS A 63 -7.07 13.13 21.91
N GLN A 64 -7.78 12.02 21.70
CA GLN A 64 -8.50 11.37 22.81
C GLN A 64 -7.59 10.42 23.60
N PHE A 65 -6.54 10.96 24.21
CA PHE A 65 -5.71 10.22 25.19
C PHE A 65 -6.45 9.99 26.53
N VAL A 66 -7.59 10.66 26.75
CA VAL A 66 -8.14 10.85 28.09
C VAL A 66 -9.20 9.81 28.48
N LYS A 67 -9.70 8.97 27.55
CA LYS A 67 -10.71 7.94 27.89
C LYS A 67 -10.51 6.55 27.32
N PHE A 68 -9.81 6.37 26.19
CA PHE A 68 -9.62 5.05 25.59
C PHE A 68 -8.23 4.94 24.94
N PRO A 69 -7.45 3.89 25.26
CA PRO A 69 -6.18 3.58 24.58
C PRO A 69 -6.33 3.51 23.05
N ASP A 70 -7.51 3.06 22.59
CA ASP A 70 -7.91 2.83 21.18
C ASP A 70 -7.73 4.01 20.22
N SER A 71 -7.55 5.24 20.73
CA SER A 71 -7.24 6.37 19.86
C SER A 71 -5.81 6.32 19.29
N LEU A 72 -4.88 5.64 19.97
CA LEU A 72 -3.48 5.64 19.59
C LEU A 72 -3.22 4.80 18.31
N ILE A 73 -4.10 3.85 17.98
CA ILE A 73 -3.94 3.01 16.78
C ILE A 73 -3.93 3.84 15.49
N LYS A 74 -4.71 4.92 15.46
CA LYS A 74 -4.89 5.79 14.28
C LYS A 74 -3.58 6.45 13.85
N TYR A 75 -2.70 6.77 14.78
CA TYR A 75 -1.42 7.40 14.46
C TYR A 75 -0.43 6.46 13.74
N GLY A 76 -0.70 5.15 13.73
CA GLY A 76 0.01 4.18 12.91
C GLY A 76 -0.37 4.21 11.42
N PHE A 77 -1.42 4.95 11.05
CA PHE A 77 -1.95 4.98 9.69
C PHE A 77 -1.62 6.28 8.97
N PHE A 78 -1.28 6.15 7.70
CA PHE A 78 -0.82 7.23 6.83
C PHE A 78 -1.98 7.87 6.07
N PRO A 79 -1.89 9.18 5.72
CA PRO A 79 -3.08 9.99 5.47
C PRO A 79 -3.60 9.94 4.03
N LEU A 80 -2.86 9.47 3.03
CA LEU A 80 -3.27 9.68 1.63
C LEU A 80 -4.60 8.99 1.30
N LEU A 81 -4.80 7.75 1.76
CA LEU A 81 -6.08 7.07 1.54
C LEU A 81 -7.23 7.79 2.26
N PRO A 82 -7.17 8.11 3.58
CA PRO A 82 -8.19 8.91 4.26
C PRO A 82 -8.51 10.24 3.57
N ILE A 83 -7.51 10.94 3.03
CA ILE A 83 -7.72 12.19 2.28
C ILE A 83 -8.59 11.95 1.04
N PHE A 84 -8.30 10.90 0.26
CA PHE A 84 -9.12 10.56 -0.91
C PHE A 84 -10.54 10.10 -0.51
N LEU A 85 -10.66 9.32 0.57
CA LEU A 85 -11.96 8.92 1.10
C LEU A 85 -12.80 10.15 1.49
N LYS A 86 -12.22 11.07 2.26
CA LYS A 86 -12.86 12.30 2.68
C LYS A 86 -13.27 13.16 1.49
N LEU A 87 -12.40 13.30 0.49
CA LEU A 87 -12.68 14.08 -0.71
C LEU A 87 -13.91 13.54 -1.46
N ILE A 88 -13.97 12.22 -1.71
CA ILE A 88 -15.12 11.62 -2.40
C ILE A 88 -16.39 11.65 -1.53
N PHE A 89 -16.24 11.44 -0.22
CA PHE A 89 -17.33 11.56 0.75
C PHE A 89 -17.98 12.96 0.71
N GLU A 90 -17.18 14.03 0.81
CA GLU A 90 -17.66 15.41 0.83
C GLU A 90 -18.18 15.88 -0.53
N LEU A 91 -17.50 15.54 -1.64
CA LEU A 91 -17.88 15.99 -2.97
C LEU A 91 -19.23 15.42 -3.45
N PHE A 92 -19.55 14.18 -3.07
CA PHE A 92 -20.74 13.49 -3.55
C PHE A 92 -21.83 13.30 -2.48
N GLY A 93 -21.58 13.72 -1.23
CA GLY A 93 -22.51 13.55 -0.11
C GLY A 93 -22.87 12.09 0.17
N LEU A 94 -21.95 11.17 -0.11
CA LEU A 94 -22.18 9.72 0.01
C LEU A 94 -21.97 9.26 1.45
N LYS A 95 -22.44 8.06 1.81
CA LYS A 95 -21.92 7.39 3.02
C LYS A 95 -20.44 7.05 2.79
N ILE A 96 -19.63 7.10 3.85
CA ILE A 96 -18.18 6.84 3.77
C ILE A 96 -17.86 5.52 3.07
N ILE A 97 -18.68 4.50 3.27
CA ILE A 97 -18.50 3.18 2.65
C ILE A 97 -18.56 3.20 1.12
N TRP A 98 -19.49 3.96 0.55
CA TRP A 98 -19.62 4.11 -0.90
C TRP A 98 -18.46 4.94 -1.46
N ALA A 99 -18.03 5.97 -0.74
CA ALA A 99 -16.81 6.69 -1.08
C ALA A 99 -15.59 5.75 -1.11
N SER A 100 -15.46 4.86 -0.13
CA SER A 100 -14.37 3.87 -0.06
C SER A 100 -14.39 2.87 -1.20
N ILE A 101 -15.57 2.38 -1.61
CA ILE A 101 -15.70 1.49 -2.77
C ILE A 101 -15.27 2.20 -4.06
N ILE A 102 -15.68 3.46 -4.24
CA ILE A 102 -15.30 4.28 -5.41
C ILE A 102 -13.79 4.50 -5.42
N VAL A 103 -13.22 4.98 -4.31
CA VAL A 103 -11.77 5.22 -4.19
C VAL A 103 -10.97 3.94 -4.41
N ASN A 104 -11.37 2.82 -3.80
CA ASN A 104 -10.73 1.53 -4.02
C ASN A 104 -10.77 1.13 -5.50
N THR A 105 -11.92 1.30 -6.18
CA THR A 105 -12.07 0.96 -7.60
C THR A 105 -11.18 1.83 -8.49
N LEU A 106 -11.10 3.13 -8.20
CA LEU A 106 -10.20 4.05 -8.91
C LEU A 106 -8.71 3.71 -8.67
N ASN A 107 -8.35 3.34 -7.44
CA ASN A 107 -6.98 2.92 -7.11
C ASN A 107 -6.62 1.58 -7.76
N LEU A 108 -7.56 0.64 -7.81
CA LEU A 108 -7.39 -0.62 -8.54
C LEU A 108 -7.20 -0.36 -10.04
N PHE A 109 -7.97 0.55 -10.63
CA PHE A 109 -7.76 0.98 -12.01
C PHE A 109 -6.37 1.58 -12.22
N LEU A 110 -5.96 2.49 -11.33
CA LEU A 110 -4.62 3.10 -11.35
C LEU A 110 -3.51 2.04 -11.29
N LEU A 111 -3.68 1.01 -10.45
CA LEU A 111 -2.78 -0.14 -10.38
C LEU A 111 -2.75 -0.92 -11.70
N VAL A 112 -3.91 -1.36 -12.19
CA VAL A 112 -4.01 -2.20 -13.39
C VAL A 112 -3.43 -1.50 -14.61
N ILE A 113 -3.73 -0.21 -14.82
CA ILE A 113 -3.20 0.52 -15.98
C ILE A 113 -1.69 0.71 -15.90
N ASN A 114 -1.14 1.06 -14.74
CA ASN A 114 0.30 1.29 -14.60
C ASN A 114 1.11 -0.01 -14.58
N LEU A 115 0.58 -1.08 -13.98
CA LEU A 115 1.19 -2.41 -14.07
C LEU A 115 1.20 -2.89 -15.53
N LYS A 116 0.11 -2.74 -16.28
CA LYS A 116 0.07 -3.12 -17.70
C LYS A 116 1.05 -2.33 -18.55
N LEU A 117 1.18 -1.01 -18.32
CA LEU A 117 2.20 -0.18 -18.98
C LEU A 117 3.62 -0.64 -18.63
N TYR A 118 3.85 -1.00 -17.37
CA TYR A 118 5.14 -1.50 -16.91
C TYR A 118 5.48 -2.85 -17.57
N LEU A 119 4.57 -3.82 -17.54
CA LEU A 119 4.77 -5.14 -18.13
C LEU A 119 5.00 -5.05 -19.64
N LYS A 120 4.24 -4.20 -20.33
CA LYS A 120 4.44 -3.96 -21.76
C LYS A 120 5.82 -3.40 -22.08
N SER A 121 6.34 -2.51 -21.24
CA SER A 121 7.70 -1.97 -21.43
C SER A 121 8.80 -3.00 -21.19
N TYR A 122 8.52 -4.07 -20.44
CA TYR A 122 9.52 -5.05 -20.02
C TYR A 122 9.50 -6.33 -20.87
N TYR A 123 8.32 -6.88 -21.15
CA TYR A 123 8.17 -8.14 -21.89
C TYR A 123 7.79 -7.96 -23.35
N ASN A 124 7.05 -6.89 -23.68
CA ASN A 124 6.50 -6.65 -25.01
C ASN A 124 5.83 -7.89 -25.64
N ASN A 125 5.08 -8.64 -24.82
CA ASN A 125 4.43 -9.90 -25.20
C ASN A 125 3.06 -9.97 -24.53
N GLU A 126 1.99 -9.76 -25.32
CA GLU A 126 0.63 -9.64 -24.82
C GLU A 126 0.15 -10.89 -24.05
N LYS A 127 0.63 -12.09 -24.42
CA LYS A 127 0.26 -13.33 -23.74
C LYS A 127 0.88 -13.40 -22.34
N ILE A 128 2.19 -13.14 -22.23
CA ILE A 128 2.92 -13.12 -20.94
C ILE A 128 2.35 -12.04 -20.02
N GLU A 129 2.13 -10.83 -20.55
CA GLU A 129 1.56 -9.70 -19.80
C GLU A 129 0.19 -10.05 -19.19
N LYS A 130 -0.68 -10.71 -19.96
CA LYS A 130 -2.00 -11.17 -19.50
C LYS A 130 -1.90 -12.20 -18.39
N TYR A 131 -1.02 -13.20 -18.52
CA TYR A 131 -0.84 -14.21 -17.47
C TYR A 131 -0.33 -13.60 -16.18
N ILE A 132 0.72 -12.77 -16.24
CA ILE A 132 1.27 -12.11 -15.05
C ILE A 132 0.20 -11.27 -14.36
N LEU A 133 -0.55 -10.47 -15.12
CA LEU A 133 -1.60 -9.61 -14.56
C LEU A 133 -2.75 -10.43 -13.95
N ALA A 134 -3.21 -11.49 -14.61
CA ALA A 134 -4.27 -12.34 -14.10
C ALA A 134 -3.84 -13.08 -12.83
N THR A 135 -2.65 -13.69 -12.83
CA THR A 135 -2.10 -14.36 -11.64
C THR A 135 -1.91 -13.38 -10.50
N PHE A 136 -1.41 -12.16 -10.78
CA PHE A 136 -1.26 -11.11 -9.78
C PHE A 136 -2.59 -10.65 -9.16
N LEU A 137 -3.70 -10.67 -9.91
CA LEU A 137 -5.01 -10.22 -9.44
C LEU A 137 -5.83 -11.32 -8.74
N ILE A 138 -5.54 -12.60 -9.01
CA ILE A 138 -6.24 -13.77 -8.45
C ILE A 138 -5.50 -14.37 -7.25
N PHE A 139 -4.19 -14.10 -7.10
CA PHE A 139 -3.39 -14.63 -6.00
C PHE A 139 -4.11 -14.41 -4.65
N PRO A 140 -4.11 -15.36 -3.70
CA PRO A 140 -4.97 -15.27 -2.51
C PRO A 140 -4.83 -13.98 -1.70
N TYR A 141 -3.60 -13.47 -1.57
CA TYR A 141 -3.32 -12.21 -0.86
C TYR A 141 -3.76 -10.94 -1.63
N SER A 142 -4.20 -11.08 -2.88
CA SER A 142 -4.76 -9.97 -3.67
C SER A 142 -6.09 -9.48 -3.12
N ILE A 143 -6.70 -10.21 -2.17
CA ILE A 143 -7.88 -9.76 -1.43
C ILE A 143 -7.72 -8.33 -0.88
N PHE A 144 -6.51 -7.99 -0.41
CA PHE A 144 -6.17 -6.65 0.10
C PHE A 144 -6.18 -5.55 -0.98
N LEU A 145 -6.09 -5.91 -2.27
CA LEU A 145 -6.26 -4.96 -3.37
C LEU A 145 -7.72 -4.53 -3.56
N TYR A 146 -8.67 -5.35 -3.08
CA TYR A 146 -10.10 -5.12 -3.27
C TYR A 146 -10.81 -4.60 -2.01
N MET A 147 -10.20 -4.79 -0.84
CA MET A 147 -10.62 -4.19 0.44
C MET A 147 -10.21 -2.71 0.54
N ASN A 148 -10.82 -1.95 1.44
CA ASN A 148 -10.58 -0.51 1.61
C ASN A 148 -9.24 -0.21 2.31
N TYR A 149 -8.15 -0.72 1.76
CA TYR A 149 -6.79 -0.56 2.25
C TYR A 149 -5.92 0.20 1.24
N THR A 150 -4.67 0.46 1.63
CA THR A 150 -3.69 1.23 0.85
C THR A 150 -2.96 0.42 -0.23
N GLU A 151 -3.04 -0.91 -0.26
CA GLU A 151 -2.18 -1.78 -1.07
C GLU A 151 -2.30 -1.46 -2.56
N ASN A 152 -3.53 -1.31 -3.07
CA ASN A 152 -3.74 -0.99 -4.48
C ASN A 152 -3.24 0.42 -4.84
N LEU A 153 -3.43 1.41 -3.96
CA LEU A 153 -2.96 2.77 -4.13
C LEU A 153 -1.43 2.83 -4.10
N PHE A 154 -0.81 2.15 -3.13
CA PHE A 154 0.64 2.04 -2.98
C PHE A 154 1.26 1.42 -4.24
N LEU A 155 0.74 0.28 -4.70
CA LEU A 155 1.29 -0.38 -5.88
C LEU A 155 1.01 0.42 -7.17
N GLY A 156 -0.16 1.03 -7.31
CA GLY A 156 -0.49 1.88 -8.45
C GLY A 156 0.43 3.09 -8.58
N LEU A 157 0.68 3.79 -7.47
CA LEU A 157 1.64 4.90 -7.41
C LEU A 157 3.09 4.42 -7.61
N THR A 158 3.44 3.23 -7.12
CA THR A 158 4.75 2.60 -7.36
C THR A 158 5.01 2.42 -8.85
N PHE A 159 4.13 1.71 -9.57
CA PHE A 159 4.29 1.50 -11.01
C PHE A 159 4.18 2.81 -11.79
N LEU A 160 3.34 3.75 -11.37
CA LEU A 160 3.28 5.08 -11.96
C LEU A 160 4.62 5.82 -11.83
N SER A 161 5.25 5.80 -10.64
CA SER A 161 6.54 6.45 -10.41
C SER A 161 7.64 5.88 -11.31
N ILE A 162 7.68 4.55 -11.47
CA ILE A 162 8.63 3.84 -12.33
C ILE A 162 8.36 4.17 -13.81
N ASN A 163 7.10 4.14 -14.24
CA ASN A 163 6.72 4.46 -15.62
C ASN A 163 7.06 5.91 -15.99
N LEU A 164 6.93 6.86 -15.06
CA LEU A 164 7.33 8.26 -15.25
C LEU A 164 8.85 8.40 -15.32
N LEU A 165 9.58 7.67 -14.46
CA LEU A 165 11.04 7.65 -14.47
C LEU A 165 11.59 7.12 -15.81
N LYS A 166 11.04 6.01 -16.31
CA LYS A 166 11.40 5.45 -17.63
C LYS A 166 11.17 6.44 -18.79
N LYS A 167 10.24 7.37 -18.63
CA LYS A 167 9.92 8.44 -19.60
C LYS A 167 10.69 9.74 -19.35
N ASP A 168 11.74 9.72 -18.52
CA ASP A 168 12.51 10.90 -18.11
C ASP A 168 11.70 12.02 -17.44
N LYS A 169 10.47 11.73 -16.98
CA LYS A 169 9.62 12.68 -16.25
C LYS A 169 9.97 12.68 -14.76
N ILE A 170 11.21 13.06 -14.44
CA ILE A 170 11.79 12.96 -13.09
C ILE A 170 10.97 13.73 -12.06
N PHE A 171 10.61 15.00 -12.35
CA PHE A 171 9.81 15.81 -11.43
C PHE A 171 8.47 15.14 -11.08
N SER A 172 7.72 14.70 -12.11
CA SER A 172 6.45 13.98 -11.90
C SER A 172 6.64 12.67 -11.14
N SER A 173 7.73 11.93 -11.42
CA SER A 173 8.07 10.70 -10.70
C SER A 173 8.28 10.97 -9.21
N ASN A 174 9.01 12.03 -8.86
CA ASN A 174 9.26 12.40 -7.46
C ASN A 174 8.03 12.96 -6.75
N LEU A 175 7.16 13.69 -7.45
CA LEU A 175 5.87 14.13 -6.90
C LEU A 175 4.99 12.92 -6.57
N VAL A 176 4.94 11.94 -7.49
CA VAL A 176 4.28 10.66 -7.23
C VAL A 176 4.96 9.89 -6.11
N GLY A 177 6.28 9.98 -5.98
CA GLY A 177 7.05 9.42 -4.86
C GLY A 177 6.69 10.02 -3.50
N PHE A 178 6.50 11.33 -3.44
CA PHE A 178 5.98 12.01 -2.26
C PHE A 178 4.58 11.49 -1.89
N LEU A 179 3.65 11.44 -2.85
CA LEU A 179 2.31 10.88 -2.62
C LEU A 179 2.38 9.43 -2.17
N LEU A 180 3.21 8.61 -2.81
CA LEU A 180 3.43 7.22 -2.43
C LEU A 180 3.90 7.13 -0.97
N SER A 181 4.80 8.01 -0.52
CA SER A 181 5.27 8.05 0.86
C SER A 181 4.23 8.53 1.89
N LEU A 182 3.16 9.19 1.44
CA LEU A 182 1.98 9.48 2.25
C LEU A 182 0.99 8.32 2.33
N THR A 183 1.24 7.19 1.67
CA THR A 183 0.46 5.96 1.84
C THR A 183 1.04 5.06 2.92
N ARG A 184 2.37 4.91 2.98
CA ARG A 184 3.11 4.03 3.90
C ARG A 184 4.60 4.44 3.98
N PRO A 185 5.29 4.18 5.10
CA PRO A 185 6.72 4.46 5.24
C PRO A 185 7.60 3.58 4.33
N ASN A 186 7.10 2.39 3.94
CA ASN A 186 7.80 1.46 3.04
C ASN A 186 8.10 2.05 1.66
N ALA A 187 7.45 3.16 1.28
CA ALA A 187 7.73 3.89 0.05
C ALA A 187 9.21 4.32 -0.07
N ILE A 188 9.91 4.53 1.05
CA ILE A 188 11.33 4.90 1.05
C ILE A 188 12.16 3.86 0.28
N ILE A 189 11.82 2.58 0.41
CA ILE A 189 12.48 1.49 -0.33
C ILE A 189 12.30 1.67 -1.84
N ILE A 190 11.10 2.04 -2.28
CA ILE A 190 10.82 2.35 -3.69
C ILE A 190 11.63 3.57 -4.15
N GLY A 191 11.78 4.58 -3.31
CA GLY A 191 12.65 5.73 -3.55
C GLY A 191 14.10 5.31 -3.80
N ILE A 192 14.64 4.40 -2.99
CA ILE A 192 15.99 3.84 -3.16
C ILE A 192 16.11 3.08 -4.49
N PHE A 193 15.13 2.21 -4.81
CA PHE A 193 15.12 1.50 -6.09
C PHE A 193 15.12 2.45 -7.29
N ASN A 194 14.24 3.46 -7.27
CA ASN A 194 14.16 4.45 -8.33
C ASN A 194 15.44 5.29 -8.43
N PHE A 195 16.08 5.60 -7.31
CA PHE A 195 17.38 6.26 -7.26
C PHE A 195 18.49 5.41 -7.91
N ILE A 196 18.60 4.13 -7.55
CA ILE A 196 19.57 3.20 -8.14
C ILE A 196 19.33 3.05 -9.65
N GLU A 197 18.08 2.86 -10.06
CA GLU A 197 17.68 2.77 -11.46
C GLU A 197 18.10 4.04 -12.22
N TYR A 198 17.82 5.22 -11.67
CA TYR A 198 18.24 6.48 -12.26
C TYR A 198 19.75 6.59 -12.46
N LEU A 199 20.55 6.21 -11.45
CA LEU A 199 22.00 6.23 -11.56
C LEU A 199 22.53 5.28 -12.64
N LYS A 200 21.97 4.05 -12.72
CA LYS A 200 22.36 3.04 -13.71
C LYS A 200 22.08 3.49 -15.15
N TYR A 201 20.89 4.00 -15.41
CA TYR A 201 20.44 4.27 -16.78
C TYR A 201 20.82 5.66 -17.30
N LYS A 202 21.06 6.64 -16.42
CA LYS A 202 21.11 8.04 -16.86
C LYS A 202 22.42 8.77 -16.62
N LYS A 203 23.43 8.20 -15.93
CA LYS A 203 24.77 8.81 -15.67
C LYS A 203 24.71 10.35 -15.51
N LYS A 204 23.73 10.87 -14.76
CA LYS A 204 23.36 12.30 -14.76
C LYS A 204 23.49 12.94 -13.39
N THR A 205 23.52 14.27 -13.45
CA THR A 205 23.76 15.27 -12.41
C THR A 205 23.21 14.93 -11.02
N ILE A 206 24.06 15.09 -10.00
CA ILE A 206 23.77 14.84 -8.58
C ILE A 206 22.50 15.56 -8.08
N LEU A 207 22.19 16.76 -8.59
CA LEU A 207 20.99 17.51 -8.20
C LEU A 207 19.68 16.75 -8.47
N LYS A 208 19.61 16.01 -9.58
CA LYS A 208 18.44 15.18 -9.90
C LYS A 208 18.40 13.93 -9.03
N SER A 209 19.55 13.46 -8.55
CA SER A 209 19.62 12.33 -7.63
C SER A 209 19.15 12.70 -6.21
N VAL A 210 19.32 13.94 -5.77
CA VAL A 210 18.78 14.44 -4.49
C VAL A 210 17.24 14.51 -4.52
N SER A 211 16.63 14.61 -5.69
CA SER A 211 15.17 14.71 -5.81
C SER A 211 14.40 13.47 -5.31
N TYR A 212 15.08 12.33 -5.13
CA TYR A 212 14.49 11.13 -4.52
C TYR A 212 14.32 11.24 -2.99
N LEU A 213 14.85 12.29 -2.36
CA LEU A 213 14.52 12.62 -0.97
C LEU A 213 13.03 12.98 -0.79
N THR A 214 12.27 13.23 -1.87
CA THR A 214 10.82 13.45 -1.77
C THR A 214 10.06 12.28 -1.16
N TYR A 215 10.60 11.06 -1.24
CA TYR A 215 10.04 9.87 -0.59
C TYR A 215 10.19 9.92 0.94
N LEU A 216 11.10 10.72 1.48
CA LEU A 216 11.21 10.98 2.93
C LEU A 216 10.22 12.07 3.37
N LEU A 217 9.84 12.97 2.46
CA LEU A 217 8.98 14.10 2.79
C LEU A 217 7.57 13.67 3.23
N GLY A 218 7.03 12.54 2.78
CA GLY A 218 5.71 12.07 3.24
C GLY A 218 5.66 11.76 4.73
N PRO A 219 6.49 10.83 5.24
CA PRO A 219 6.60 10.58 6.68
C PRO A 219 6.94 11.84 7.47
N ILE A 220 7.88 12.67 7.01
CA ILE A 220 8.23 13.93 7.66
C ILE A 220 7.02 14.87 7.75
N THR A 221 6.21 14.96 6.69
CA THR A 221 4.99 15.78 6.67
C THR A 221 3.99 15.30 7.71
N LEU A 222 3.74 13.99 7.78
CA LEU A 222 2.83 13.41 8.76
C LEU A 222 3.32 13.61 10.20
N PHE A 223 4.60 13.37 10.47
CA PHE A 223 5.18 13.49 11.81
C PHE A 223 5.26 14.95 12.26
N SER A 224 5.54 15.86 11.33
CA SER A 224 5.48 17.30 11.59
C SER A 224 4.05 17.75 11.89
N TYR A 225 3.06 17.24 11.14
CA TYR A 225 1.64 17.47 11.46
C TYR A 225 1.29 16.96 12.86
N PHE A 226 1.77 15.79 13.26
CA PHE A 226 1.57 15.27 14.62
C PHE A 226 2.24 16.14 15.68
N LYS A 227 3.45 16.63 15.43
CA LYS A 227 4.13 17.56 16.34
C LYS A 227 3.35 18.86 16.51
N ILE A 228 2.88 19.45 15.42
CA ILE A 228 2.14 20.72 15.44
C ILE A 228 0.78 20.55 16.11
N LYS A 229 0.02 19.51 15.76
CA LYS A 229 -1.36 19.34 16.23
C LYS A 229 -1.45 18.71 17.62
N PHE A 230 -0.55 17.80 17.96
CA PHE A 230 -0.64 16.99 19.19
C PHE A 230 0.52 17.21 20.16
N GLY A 231 1.59 17.89 19.73
CA GLY A 231 2.78 18.17 20.55
C GLY A 231 3.84 17.06 20.51
N ASN A 232 3.55 15.92 19.88
CA ASN A 232 4.43 14.75 19.84
C ASN A 232 4.72 14.32 18.38
N PHE A 233 6.00 14.39 18.00
CA PHE A 233 6.50 14.01 16.67
C PHE A 233 6.54 12.47 16.49
N TRP A 234 6.71 11.74 17.58
CA TRP A 234 6.96 10.30 17.61
C TRP A 234 5.68 9.45 17.69
N LEU A 235 4.49 10.05 17.59
CA LEU A 235 3.20 9.37 17.74
C LEU A 235 3.02 8.15 16.84
N PHE A 236 3.59 8.16 15.64
CA PHE A 236 3.59 6.99 14.76
C PHE A 236 4.30 5.80 15.42
N PHE A 237 5.48 6.02 15.99
CA PHE A 237 6.26 4.97 16.64
C PHE A 237 5.63 4.52 17.95
N ASP A 238 5.06 5.44 18.72
CA ASP A 238 4.30 5.12 19.93
C ASP A 238 3.12 4.19 19.60
N SER A 239 2.40 4.47 18.50
CA SER A 239 1.34 3.61 17.98
C SER A 239 1.85 2.24 17.55
N GLN A 240 2.96 2.18 16.79
CA GLN A 240 3.56 0.92 16.37
C GLN A 240 4.00 0.04 17.55
N LYS A 241 4.58 0.66 18.58
CA LYS A 241 5.01 -0.03 19.80
C LYS A 241 3.81 -0.55 20.59
N TYR A 242 2.81 0.29 20.83
CA TYR A 242 1.66 -0.06 21.67
C TYR A 242 0.76 -1.13 21.03
N TYR A 243 0.40 -0.99 19.76
CA TYR A 243 -0.59 -1.87 19.11
C TYR A 243 0.01 -3.09 18.42
N PHE A 244 1.22 -2.96 17.90
CA PHE A 244 1.83 -4.01 17.08
C PHE A 244 3.04 -4.65 17.75
N ASN A 245 3.40 -4.21 18.96
CA ASN A 245 4.62 -4.60 19.66
C ASN A 245 5.87 -4.47 18.77
N LYS A 246 5.87 -3.45 17.89
CA LYS A 246 6.95 -3.17 16.95
C LYS A 246 7.77 -2.02 17.49
N GLU A 247 8.95 -2.35 18.01
CA GLU A 247 9.95 -1.33 18.32
C GLU A 247 10.72 -0.95 17.05
N PHE A 248 10.99 0.35 16.88
CA PHE A 248 11.85 0.80 15.81
C PHE A 248 13.29 0.38 16.11
N ASN A 249 13.71 -0.75 15.53
CA ASN A 249 15.10 -1.18 15.54
C ASN A 249 15.68 -1.02 14.12
N PRO A 250 16.51 0.02 13.87
CA PRO A 250 17.11 0.24 12.55
C PRO A 250 18.08 -0.88 12.15
N PHE A 251 18.53 -1.70 13.11
CA PHE A 251 19.39 -2.85 12.91
C PHE A 251 18.62 -4.17 12.85
N PHE A 252 17.29 -4.17 12.90
CA PHE A 252 16.49 -5.40 12.92
C PHE A 252 16.81 -6.35 11.74
N ILE A 253 17.06 -5.82 10.55
CA ILE A 253 17.49 -6.62 9.39
C ILE A 253 18.88 -7.22 9.62
N PHE A 254 19.82 -6.46 10.20
CA PHE A 254 21.13 -6.98 10.56
C PHE A 254 21.05 -8.02 11.67
N GLU A 255 20.14 -7.85 12.64
CA GLU A 255 19.88 -8.84 13.69
C GLU A 255 19.24 -10.11 13.14
N LEU A 256 18.26 -10.00 12.21
CA LEU A 256 17.68 -11.15 11.51
C LEU A 256 18.71 -11.88 10.66
N LEU A 257 19.55 -11.15 9.92
CA LEU A 257 20.65 -11.72 9.15
C LEU A 257 21.69 -12.36 10.08
N LYS A 258 21.99 -11.73 11.21
CA LYS A 258 22.88 -12.29 12.22
C LYS A 258 22.27 -13.54 12.85
N GLN A 259 20.98 -13.56 13.16
CA GLN A 259 20.27 -14.71 13.70
C GLN A 259 20.14 -15.84 12.68
N SER A 260 19.95 -15.54 11.40
CA SER A 260 19.87 -16.55 10.34
C SER A 260 21.25 -17.14 10.00
N LEU A 261 22.30 -16.31 10.03
CA LEU A 261 23.68 -16.74 9.77
C LEU A 261 24.37 -17.38 10.98
N PHE A 262 24.08 -16.92 12.19
CA PHE A 262 24.78 -17.33 13.42
C PHE A 262 23.89 -18.10 14.42
N GLY A 263 22.58 -18.22 14.16
CA GLY A 263 21.60 -18.86 15.04
C GLY A 263 21.35 -18.02 16.30
N THR A 264 20.15 -18.16 16.89
CA THR A 264 19.85 -17.57 18.21
C THR A 264 20.61 -18.26 19.35
N ASN A 265 21.07 -19.50 19.14
CA ASN A 265 21.81 -20.34 20.10
C ASN A 265 23.02 -21.08 19.48
N GLY A 266 23.69 -20.52 18.46
CA GLY A 266 24.89 -21.15 17.88
C GLY A 266 24.64 -22.45 17.11
N LEU A 267 23.49 -22.59 16.43
CA LEU A 267 23.15 -23.77 15.62
C LEU A 267 22.82 -23.50 14.13
N PRO A 268 23.70 -22.85 13.34
CA PRO A 268 23.55 -22.79 11.87
C PRO A 268 24.55 -23.68 11.11
N LEU A 269 25.44 -24.43 11.77
CA LEU A 269 26.44 -25.28 11.10
C LEU A 269 25.95 -26.70 10.76
N LYS A 270 24.87 -27.19 11.39
CA LYS A 270 24.32 -28.52 11.09
C LYS A 270 23.48 -28.57 9.80
N LEU A 271 22.79 -27.48 9.44
CA LEU A 271 22.00 -27.43 8.20
C LEU A 271 22.87 -27.33 6.95
N LEU A 272 24.01 -26.62 7.02
CA LEU A 272 25.01 -26.59 5.94
C LEU A 272 25.63 -27.96 5.67
N LYS A 273 25.84 -28.79 6.70
CA LYS A 273 26.33 -30.18 6.53
C LYS A 273 25.29 -31.09 5.85
N ILE A 274 24.00 -30.90 6.10
CA ILE A 274 22.94 -31.67 5.44
C ILE A 274 22.87 -31.35 3.95
N PHE A 275 23.11 -30.09 3.56
CA PHE A 275 23.19 -29.70 2.14
C PHE A 275 24.47 -30.18 1.45
N GLN A 276 25.60 -30.27 2.16
CA GLN A 276 26.84 -30.83 1.60
C GLN A 276 26.83 -32.35 1.42
N THR A 277 25.94 -33.09 2.10
CA THR A 277 25.72 -34.53 1.87
C THR A 277 24.72 -34.84 0.74
N LEU A 278 24.08 -33.82 0.16
CA LEU A 278 23.08 -33.94 -0.91
C LEU A 278 23.56 -33.39 -2.27
N ILE A 279 24.86 -33.14 -2.41
CA ILE A 279 25.58 -32.85 -3.68
C ILE A 279 26.72 -33.84 -3.77
#